data_AF-A0A0W0RZ84-F1
#
_entry.id   AF-A0A0W0RZ84-F1
#
_cell.length_a   1.000
_cell.length_b   1.000
_cell.length_c   1.000
_cell.angle_alpha   90.00
_cell.angle_beta   90.00
_cell.angle_gamma   90.00
#
_symmetry.space_group_name_H-M   'P 1'
#
loop_
_entity.id
_entity.type
_entity.pdbx_description
1 polymer ?
#
loop_
_entity_poly.entity_id
_entity_poly.type
_entity_poly.pdbx_seq_one_letter_code
_entity_poly.pdbx_strand_id
1 'polypeptide(L)'
;MKAKIIQKQIKLYDQNKGYFRTLKDEPHIKELREFCNNKLEGIDTLSPSLLLELVTILIGKKDRDGDSESSRIFRMLVNYFGGYEALDCLNNQKQLSVEHVVFLKKNAKHAKELAPLLASISKKLSPSIMTIVLHAAEMMSEPEQLVEIFKYFRQLAFAEDAFLYFETLGALNRYGINTDDVVPLLIDVKQLFSKKQALETLFRINPQLFNLDNVINILKLQNPYHFYKLLELLPHTQDSLNKLFVVDGILDKCSFAEEIIKNFKSAGWDPQPYLTYILSVDRKGFDIECATGKLKEMTINPELLPLILETLFVRSNESMALVNAVTLLNQENLEEDVLNLAFATNYPDRVAEAVVALKKATLFNNQTTDVICSHPEHAFGLAQAMIQLSRLDCSVNAAYDGLDQYPHSADKAANVIEYLQANSLIHNLNNKSEVSKGRIKLSTDMVVAAVCKAELTDDSLLKLFEMMKAANLLDIYNLDKLIHKLKYVKTLASAARCLANSNQLDQLNFDSIISDPINSIVLAENLGGSPCSPSLPKVIDEGAQDFVAIRKAAKILALGQRQGLFFPKLEPEKLQTFEKTTHRKMAAIQNEAMMKIAQYTSEHHLERATEHHIANSFYFSVLHPK
;
A
#
# COMPACT_ATOMS: atom_id res chain seq x y z
N MET A 1 8.49 -59.17 26.90
CA MET A 1 9.61 -60.14 27.02
C MET A 1 8.95 -61.51 26.95
N LYS A 2 9.56 -62.54 26.34
CA LYS A 2 8.90 -63.86 26.32
C LYS A 2 8.99 -64.49 27.70
N ALA A 3 7.88 -65.01 28.23
CA ALA A 3 7.83 -65.65 29.55
C ALA A 3 8.82 -66.83 29.65
N LYS A 4 8.98 -67.57 28.54
CA LYS A 4 9.96 -68.67 28.40
C LYS A 4 11.40 -68.26 28.72
N ILE A 5 11.79 -67.00 28.48
CA ILE A 5 13.15 -66.52 28.80
C ILE A 5 13.36 -66.55 30.31
N ILE A 6 12.39 -66.06 31.07
CA ILE A 6 12.46 -65.97 32.54
C ILE A 6 12.41 -67.36 33.15
N GLN A 7 11.49 -68.22 32.68
CA GLN A 7 11.40 -69.62 33.09
C GLN A 7 12.70 -70.39 32.81
N LYS A 8 13.34 -70.16 31.66
CA LYS A 8 14.64 -70.74 31.33
C LYS A 8 15.71 -70.29 32.32
N GLN A 9 15.71 -69.02 32.74
CA GLN A 9 16.65 -68.55 33.74
C GLN A 9 16.44 -69.20 35.11
N ILE A 10 15.19 -69.37 35.56
CA ILE A 10 14.92 -70.09 36.82
C ILE A 10 15.41 -71.55 36.74
N LYS A 11 15.20 -72.22 35.61
CA LYS A 11 15.73 -73.58 35.40
C LYS A 11 17.27 -73.61 35.46
N LEU A 12 17.93 -72.62 34.87
CA LEU A 12 19.39 -72.47 34.94
C LEU A 12 19.88 -72.21 36.36
N TYR A 13 19.12 -71.44 37.17
CA TYR A 13 19.41 -71.29 38.59
C TYR A 13 19.34 -72.64 39.31
N ASP A 14 18.25 -73.38 39.11
CA ASP A 14 18.03 -74.66 39.79
C ASP A 14 19.11 -75.69 39.48
N GLN A 15 19.67 -75.65 38.26
CA GLN A 15 20.78 -76.52 37.85
C GLN A 15 22.12 -76.15 38.51
N ASN A 16 22.31 -74.88 38.91
CA ASN A 16 23.62 -74.34 39.29
C ASN A 16 23.66 -73.67 40.69
N LYS A 17 22.57 -73.71 41.47
CA LYS A 17 22.44 -72.97 42.74
C LYS A 17 23.31 -73.49 43.91
N GLY A 18 23.92 -74.67 43.77
CA GLY A 18 24.76 -75.30 44.79
C GLY A 18 23.97 -76.04 45.89
N TYR A 19 24.62 -77.00 46.54
CA TYR A 19 24.00 -78.03 47.39
C TYR A 19 23.24 -77.51 48.63
N PHE A 20 23.61 -76.32 49.15
CA PHE A 20 22.94 -75.72 50.30
C PHE A 20 21.65 -74.96 49.93
N ARG A 21 21.48 -74.55 48.67
CA ARG A 21 20.31 -73.78 48.20
C ARG A 21 19.14 -74.65 47.75
N THR A 22 19.29 -75.97 47.79
CA THR A 22 18.22 -76.96 47.58
C THR A 22 17.23 -77.03 48.74
N LEU A 23 17.61 -76.58 49.94
CA LEU A 23 16.77 -76.59 51.15
C LEU A 23 15.99 -75.29 51.36
N LYS A 24 16.48 -74.16 50.84
CA LYS A 24 15.82 -72.85 50.93
C LYS A 24 16.33 -71.95 49.80
N ASP A 25 15.43 -71.55 48.90
CA ASP A 25 15.75 -70.58 47.84
C ASP A 25 16.10 -69.21 48.45
N GLU A 26 16.95 -68.46 47.77
CA GLU A 26 17.22 -67.06 48.11
C GLU A 26 15.93 -66.22 47.96
N PRO A 27 15.67 -65.23 48.85
CA PRO A 27 14.41 -64.47 48.85
C PRO A 27 14.01 -63.89 47.49
N HIS A 28 14.95 -63.27 46.76
CA HIS A 28 14.70 -62.69 45.43
C HIS A 28 14.43 -63.76 44.35
N ILE A 29 15.05 -64.94 44.45
CA ILE A 29 14.73 -66.06 43.54
C ILE A 29 13.34 -66.60 43.85
N LYS A 30 12.97 -66.67 45.12
CA LYS A 30 11.63 -67.08 45.54
C LYS A 30 10.58 -66.13 44.97
N GLU A 31 10.77 -64.82 45.08
CA GLU A 31 9.88 -63.80 44.49
C GLU A 31 9.79 -63.93 42.96
N LEU A 32 10.93 -64.10 42.28
CA LEU A 32 10.95 -64.31 40.83
C LEU A 32 10.25 -65.62 40.41
N ARG A 33 10.34 -66.67 41.23
CA ARG A 33 9.67 -67.96 41.02
C ARG A 33 8.16 -67.85 41.24
N GLU A 34 7.73 -67.15 42.29
CA GLU A 34 6.31 -66.86 42.53
C GLU A 34 5.71 -66.04 41.39
N PHE A 35 6.43 -65.03 40.89
CA PHE A 35 6.02 -64.30 39.69
C PHE A 35 5.87 -65.22 38.47
N CYS A 36 6.84 -66.10 38.20
CA CYS A 36 6.75 -67.05 37.10
C CYS A 36 5.59 -68.04 37.23
N ASN A 37 5.35 -68.59 38.42
CA ASN A 37 4.34 -69.62 38.63
C ASN A 37 2.92 -69.03 38.67
N ASN A 38 2.75 -67.87 39.31
CA ASN A 38 1.42 -67.32 39.58
C ASN A 38 0.94 -66.33 38.50
N LYS A 39 1.87 -65.71 37.75
CA LYS A 39 1.54 -64.61 36.83
C LYS A 39 1.90 -64.88 35.37
N LEU A 40 2.77 -65.86 35.07
CA LEU A 40 3.19 -66.16 33.70
C LEU A 40 2.60 -67.47 33.15
N GLU A 41 1.73 -68.15 33.90
CA GLU A 41 1.06 -69.36 33.44
C GLU A 41 0.15 -69.06 32.23
N GLY A 42 0.34 -69.79 31.13
CA GLY A 42 -0.41 -69.58 29.88
C GLY A 42 -0.04 -68.31 29.09
N ILE A 43 0.90 -67.48 29.56
CA ILE A 43 1.30 -66.23 28.91
C ILE A 43 2.57 -66.45 28.08
N ASP A 44 2.53 -66.14 26.78
CA ASP A 44 3.73 -66.21 25.93
C ASP A 44 4.60 -64.94 26.05
N THR A 45 3.99 -63.76 26.04
CA THR A 45 4.67 -62.46 26.11
C THR A 45 4.14 -61.62 27.26
N LEU A 46 5.03 -61.11 28.11
CA LEU A 46 4.67 -60.25 29.24
C LEU A 46 3.97 -58.98 28.76
N SER A 47 2.83 -58.67 29.38
CA SER A 47 2.11 -57.39 29.25
C SER A 47 2.93 -56.25 29.88
N PRO A 48 2.63 -54.97 29.56
CA PRO A 48 3.30 -53.82 30.15
C PRO A 48 3.32 -53.79 31.68
N SER A 49 2.21 -54.14 32.34
CA SER A 49 2.12 -54.19 33.81
C SER A 49 3.01 -55.27 34.41
N LEU A 50 3.03 -56.46 33.79
CA LEU A 50 3.89 -57.57 34.21
C LEU A 50 5.39 -57.27 33.99
N LEU A 51 5.73 -56.45 32.99
CA LEU A 51 7.12 -56.00 32.80
C LEU A 51 7.57 -55.10 33.96
N LEU A 52 6.72 -54.18 34.43
CA LEU A 52 7.03 -53.34 35.59
C LEU A 52 7.20 -54.18 36.85
N GLU A 53 6.29 -55.12 37.12
CA GLU A 53 6.37 -56.03 38.27
C GLU A 53 7.65 -56.87 38.25
N LEU A 54 8.01 -57.43 37.09
CA LEU A 54 9.30 -58.12 36.91
C LEU A 54 10.48 -57.21 37.22
N VAL A 55 10.49 -55.99 36.69
CA VAL A 55 11.56 -55.02 36.93
C VAL A 55 11.69 -54.68 38.42
N THR A 56 10.57 -54.50 39.13
CA THR A 56 10.56 -54.26 40.59
C THR A 56 11.19 -55.41 41.37
N ILE A 57 10.92 -56.67 40.98
CA ILE A 57 11.55 -57.85 41.57
C ILE A 57 13.07 -57.85 41.28
N LEU A 58 13.46 -57.58 40.03
CA LEU A 58 14.86 -57.61 39.61
C LEU A 58 15.71 -56.58 40.34
N ILE A 59 15.24 -55.34 40.50
CA ILE A 59 15.97 -54.28 41.24
C ILE A 59 16.03 -54.55 42.75
N GLY A 60 15.14 -55.39 43.30
CA GLY A 60 15.10 -55.72 44.74
C GLY A 60 16.31 -56.50 45.24
N LYS A 61 17.07 -57.15 44.35
CA LYS A 61 18.31 -57.87 44.71
C LYS A 61 19.41 -56.90 45.12
N LYS A 62 19.92 -57.02 46.36
CA LYS A 62 20.96 -56.13 46.92
C LYS A 62 22.39 -56.53 46.54
N ASP A 63 22.70 -57.83 46.56
CA ASP A 63 24.02 -58.35 46.18
C ASP A 63 24.07 -58.64 44.68
N ARG A 64 24.41 -57.65 43.86
CA ARG A 64 24.28 -57.71 42.40
C ARG A 64 25.57 -58.09 41.68
N ASP A 65 26.71 -57.77 42.29
CA ASP A 65 28.04 -57.93 41.69
C ASP A 65 28.73 -59.24 42.07
N GLY A 66 28.16 -60.01 43.02
CA GLY A 66 28.69 -61.31 43.39
C GLY A 66 28.67 -62.34 42.25
N ASP A 67 29.54 -63.35 42.36
CA ASP A 67 29.66 -64.47 41.40
C ASP A 67 28.58 -65.55 41.57
N SER A 68 27.55 -65.28 42.37
CA SER A 68 26.45 -66.22 42.56
C SER A 68 25.64 -66.41 41.28
N GLU A 69 25.09 -67.62 41.10
CA GLU A 69 24.21 -67.91 39.96
C GLU A 69 22.98 -66.99 39.93
N SER A 70 22.43 -66.63 41.11
CA SER A 70 21.32 -65.68 41.18
C SER A 70 21.72 -64.29 40.68
N SER A 71 22.93 -63.82 40.98
CA SER A 71 23.50 -62.57 40.47
C SER A 71 23.72 -62.62 38.96
N ARG A 72 24.18 -63.76 38.42
CA ARG A 72 24.34 -63.95 36.97
C ARG A 72 23.01 -63.87 36.21
N ILE A 73 21.99 -64.56 36.72
CA ILE A 73 20.66 -64.58 36.12
C ILE A 73 19.98 -63.22 36.17
N PHE A 74 20.02 -62.56 37.33
CA PHE A 74 19.40 -61.25 37.44
C PHE A 74 20.11 -60.22 36.55
N ARG A 75 21.45 -60.24 36.46
CA ARG A 75 22.21 -59.40 35.49
C ARG A 75 21.75 -59.65 34.06
N MET A 76 21.60 -60.91 33.65
CA MET A 76 21.07 -61.22 32.32
C MET A 76 19.65 -60.70 32.09
N LEU A 77 18.74 -60.88 33.05
CA LEU A 77 17.36 -60.44 32.91
C LEU A 77 17.24 -58.91 32.85
N VAL A 78 18.03 -58.21 33.68
CA VAL A 78 18.09 -56.75 33.71
C VAL A 78 18.72 -56.17 32.45
N ASN A 79 19.64 -56.89 31.78
CA ASN A 79 20.22 -56.45 30.50
C ASN A 79 19.16 -56.32 29.38
N TYR A 80 18.03 -57.02 29.45
CA TYR A 80 16.91 -56.82 28.51
C TYR A 80 16.25 -55.44 28.65
N PHE A 81 16.50 -54.73 29.75
CA PHE A 81 16.04 -53.37 30.03
C PHE A 81 17.21 -52.38 30.04
N GLY A 82 18.41 -52.84 29.65
CA GLY A 82 19.62 -52.03 29.51
C GLY A 82 20.43 -51.80 30.79
N GLY A 83 20.29 -52.68 31.79
CA GLY A 83 21.20 -52.74 32.94
C GLY A 83 20.64 -52.17 34.24
N TYR A 84 21.28 -52.52 35.35
CA TYR A 84 20.85 -52.08 36.69
C TYR A 84 20.93 -50.56 36.84
N GLU A 85 22.00 -49.95 36.32
CA GLU A 85 22.22 -48.52 36.39
C GLU A 85 21.04 -47.70 35.82
N ALA A 86 20.48 -48.13 34.68
CA ALA A 86 19.34 -47.47 34.05
C ALA A 86 18.06 -47.59 34.91
N LEU A 87 17.78 -48.79 35.42
CA LEU A 87 16.59 -49.06 36.23
C LEU A 87 16.67 -48.42 37.61
N ASP A 88 17.83 -48.46 38.26
CA ASP A 88 18.07 -47.78 39.53
C ASP A 88 17.96 -46.27 39.37
N CYS A 89 18.43 -45.71 38.25
CA CYS A 89 18.28 -44.29 37.96
C CYS A 89 16.79 -43.89 37.99
N LEU A 90 15.92 -44.62 37.29
CA LEU A 90 14.48 -44.36 37.30
C LEU A 90 13.85 -44.59 38.68
N ASN A 91 14.21 -45.70 39.36
CA ASN A 91 13.66 -46.05 40.67
C ASN A 91 14.03 -45.03 41.76
N ASN A 92 15.31 -44.64 41.84
CA ASN A 92 15.80 -43.66 42.80
C ASN A 92 15.17 -42.28 42.60
N GLN A 93 14.82 -41.95 41.35
CA GLN A 93 14.13 -40.70 41.00
C GLN A 93 12.60 -40.80 41.13
N LYS A 94 12.06 -41.96 41.57
CA LYS A 94 10.62 -42.26 41.65
C LYS A 94 9.89 -42.11 40.30
N GLN A 95 10.58 -42.41 39.20
CA GLN A 95 10.08 -42.36 37.82
C GLN A 95 10.01 -43.75 37.18
N LEU A 96 10.00 -44.82 37.98
CA LEU A 96 9.85 -46.18 37.47
C LEU A 96 8.37 -46.45 37.14
N SER A 97 7.98 -46.25 35.88
CA SER A 97 6.62 -46.45 35.38
C SER A 97 6.54 -47.54 34.31
N VAL A 98 5.32 -47.97 33.98
CA VAL A 98 5.06 -48.96 32.93
C VAL A 98 5.63 -48.48 31.58
N GLU A 99 5.39 -47.21 31.25
CA GLU A 99 5.78 -46.60 29.97
C GLU A 99 7.30 -46.56 29.83
N HIS A 100 8.02 -46.14 30.88
CA HIS A 100 9.49 -46.10 30.85
C HIS A 100 10.10 -47.50 30.76
N VAL A 101 9.56 -48.49 31.48
CA VAL A 101 10.06 -49.87 31.41
C VAL A 101 9.85 -50.46 30.02
N VAL A 102 8.68 -50.23 29.41
CA VAL A 102 8.41 -50.68 28.04
C VAL A 102 9.35 -50.00 27.05
N PHE A 103 9.54 -48.69 27.18
CA PHE A 103 10.40 -47.91 26.29
C PHE A 103 11.88 -48.32 26.40
N LEU A 104 12.42 -48.44 27.62
CA LEU A 104 13.80 -48.90 27.85
C LEU A 104 14.03 -50.32 27.32
N LYS A 105 13.04 -51.21 27.44
CA LYS A 105 13.15 -52.55 26.88
C LYS A 105 13.28 -52.53 25.34
N LYS A 106 12.56 -51.64 24.66
CA LYS A 106 12.67 -51.49 23.20
C LYS A 106 14.05 -50.90 22.82
N ASN A 107 14.58 -50.01 23.67
CA ASN A 107 15.80 -49.26 23.43
C ASN A 107 16.96 -49.65 24.37
N ALA A 108 17.07 -50.94 24.70
CA ALA A 108 17.95 -51.44 25.76
C ALA A 108 19.43 -51.08 25.55
N LYS A 109 19.88 -50.95 24.30
CA LYS A 109 21.26 -50.56 23.95
C LYS A 109 21.61 -49.14 24.43
N HIS A 110 20.65 -48.22 24.48
CA HIS A 110 20.83 -46.82 24.85
C HIS A 110 20.27 -46.50 26.24
N ALA A 111 19.75 -47.49 26.97
CA ALA A 111 19.00 -47.27 28.20
C ALA A 111 19.77 -46.54 29.29
N LYS A 112 21.08 -46.80 29.41
CA LYS A 112 21.96 -46.14 30.39
C LYS A 112 21.98 -44.63 30.21
N GLU A 113 21.94 -44.15 28.97
CA GLU A 113 21.94 -42.72 28.61
C GLU A 113 20.52 -42.15 28.62
N LEU A 114 19.50 -42.94 28.23
CA LEU A 114 18.10 -42.51 28.18
C LEU A 114 17.46 -42.39 29.57
N ALA A 115 17.76 -43.30 30.50
CA ALA A 115 17.17 -43.32 31.84
C ALA A 115 17.28 -41.98 32.62
N PRO A 116 18.45 -41.32 32.70
CA PRO A 116 18.54 -40.02 33.36
C PRO A 116 17.76 -38.92 32.63
N LEU A 117 17.67 -38.97 31.29
CA LEU A 117 16.89 -38.02 30.50
C LEU A 117 15.38 -38.21 30.74
N LEU A 118 14.90 -39.46 30.67
CA LEU A 118 13.51 -39.85 30.99
C LEU A 118 13.11 -39.39 32.39
N ALA A 119 13.94 -39.67 33.39
CA ALA A 119 13.70 -39.23 34.76
C ALA A 119 13.65 -37.70 34.89
N SER A 120 14.55 -36.99 34.19
CA SER A 120 14.60 -35.52 34.22
C SER A 120 13.38 -34.89 33.57
N ILE A 121 12.94 -35.41 32.43
CA ILE A 121 11.78 -34.91 31.68
C ILE A 121 10.49 -35.16 32.48
N SER A 122 10.33 -36.37 33.01
CA SER A 122 9.10 -36.78 33.71
C SER A 122 8.85 -36.07 35.03
N LYS A 123 9.88 -35.47 35.63
CA LYS A 123 9.72 -34.57 36.79
C LYS A 123 9.07 -33.24 36.45
N LYS A 124 9.12 -32.83 35.18
CA LYS A 124 8.62 -31.55 34.70
C LYS A 124 7.29 -31.68 33.97
N LEU A 125 7.05 -32.81 33.31
CA LEU A 125 5.90 -33.03 32.46
C LEU A 125 4.83 -33.89 33.14
N SER A 126 3.58 -33.69 32.74
CA SER A 126 2.49 -34.58 33.14
C SER A 126 2.62 -35.95 32.45
N PRO A 127 2.01 -37.01 33.00
CA PRO A 127 2.01 -38.33 32.37
C PRO A 127 1.46 -38.33 30.93
N SER A 128 0.43 -37.52 30.65
CA SER A 128 -0.16 -37.41 29.32
C SER A 128 0.79 -36.81 28.28
N ILE A 129 1.57 -35.80 28.67
CA ILE A 129 2.60 -35.22 27.80
C ILE A 129 3.75 -36.21 27.60
N MET A 130 4.11 -36.97 28.64
CA MET A 130 5.15 -37.98 28.51
C MET A 130 4.80 -39.06 27.49
N THR A 131 3.52 -39.44 27.36
CA THR A 131 3.07 -40.31 26.28
C THR A 131 3.33 -39.73 24.89
N ILE A 132 3.15 -38.42 24.70
CA ILE A 132 3.45 -37.72 23.44
C ILE A 132 4.95 -37.81 23.12
N VAL A 133 5.80 -37.57 24.12
CA VAL A 133 7.27 -37.63 23.99
C VAL A 133 7.74 -39.03 23.62
N LEU A 134 7.25 -40.05 24.31
CA LEU A 134 7.63 -41.44 24.04
C LEU A 134 7.14 -41.89 22.67
N HIS A 135 5.92 -41.49 22.27
CA HIS A 135 5.40 -41.80 20.95
C HIS A 135 6.21 -41.11 19.84
N ALA A 136 6.53 -39.82 20.02
CA ALA A 136 7.39 -39.06 19.11
C ALA A 136 8.73 -39.78 18.87
N ALA A 137 9.36 -40.25 19.95
CA ALA A 137 10.61 -41.00 19.89
C ALA A 137 10.49 -42.35 19.17
N GLU A 138 9.33 -43.01 19.24
CA GLU A 138 9.09 -44.28 18.54
C GLU A 138 8.83 -44.11 17.03
N MET A 139 8.52 -42.89 16.57
CA MET A 139 8.31 -42.57 15.15
C MET A 139 9.60 -42.24 14.39
N MET A 140 10.73 -42.13 15.10
CA MET A 140 12.01 -41.73 14.53
C MET A 140 12.65 -42.84 13.70
N SER A 141 13.34 -42.45 12.63
CA SER A 141 13.86 -43.40 11.63
C SER A 141 15.22 -43.95 12.04
N GLU A 142 16.00 -43.18 12.80
CA GLU A 142 17.34 -43.54 13.23
C GLU A 142 17.43 -43.79 14.75
N PRO A 143 17.44 -45.07 15.19
CA PRO A 143 17.55 -45.41 16.61
C PRO A 143 18.84 -44.88 17.29
N GLU A 144 19.88 -44.61 16.50
CA GLU A 144 21.16 -44.10 16.97
C GLU A 144 21.08 -42.63 17.41
N GLN A 145 20.15 -41.85 16.84
CA GLN A 145 19.93 -40.44 17.22
C GLN A 145 19.03 -40.28 18.45
N LEU A 146 18.42 -41.38 18.93
CA LEU A 146 17.42 -41.36 20.00
C LEU A 146 17.90 -40.63 21.27
N VAL A 147 19.16 -40.83 21.67
CA VAL A 147 19.71 -40.13 22.85
C VAL A 147 19.76 -38.62 22.63
N GLU A 148 20.17 -38.19 21.43
CA GLU A 148 20.28 -36.76 21.09
C GLU A 148 18.91 -36.09 21.08
N ILE A 149 17.92 -36.74 20.49
CA ILE A 149 16.52 -36.30 20.55
C ILE A 149 16.04 -36.15 22.00
N PHE A 150 16.35 -37.09 22.89
CA PHE A 150 15.95 -36.95 24.29
C PHE A 150 16.65 -35.79 25.00
N LYS A 151 17.86 -35.40 24.55
CA LYS A 151 18.47 -34.14 25.02
C LYS A 151 17.66 -32.94 24.56
N TYR A 152 17.16 -32.95 23.32
CA TYR A 152 16.27 -31.91 22.80
C TYR A 152 14.95 -31.85 23.58
N PHE A 153 14.25 -32.97 23.77
CA PHE A 153 13.03 -33.00 24.60
C PHE A 153 13.28 -32.53 26.03
N ARG A 154 14.44 -32.83 26.60
CA ARG A 154 14.82 -32.30 27.90
C ARG A 154 14.99 -30.79 27.87
N GLN A 155 15.58 -30.20 26.84
CA GLN A 155 15.65 -28.74 26.72
C GLN A 155 14.24 -28.13 26.64
N LEU A 156 13.36 -28.69 25.81
CA LEU A 156 11.97 -28.23 25.67
C LEU A 156 11.19 -28.32 26.99
N ALA A 157 11.38 -29.39 27.76
CA ALA A 157 10.72 -29.60 29.06
C ALA A 157 11.10 -28.59 30.15
N PHE A 158 12.21 -27.87 29.95
CA PHE A 158 12.71 -26.87 30.89
C PHE A 158 12.57 -25.44 30.35
N ALA A 159 12.03 -25.25 29.14
CA ALA A 159 11.68 -23.95 28.60
C ALA A 159 10.45 -23.36 29.31
N GLU A 160 10.31 -22.03 29.31
CA GLU A 160 9.15 -21.34 29.90
C GLU A 160 7.83 -21.80 29.25
N ASP A 161 7.83 -21.97 27.93
CA ASP A 161 6.68 -22.40 27.14
C ASP A 161 6.64 -23.91 26.85
N ALA A 162 7.18 -24.74 27.77
CA ALA A 162 7.28 -26.20 27.59
C ALA A 162 5.97 -26.85 27.09
N PHE A 163 4.83 -26.42 27.63
CA PHE A 163 3.52 -26.91 27.22
C PHE A 163 3.25 -26.73 25.72
N LEU A 164 3.55 -25.55 25.15
CA LEU A 164 3.32 -25.26 23.74
C LEU A 164 4.20 -26.11 22.82
N TYR A 165 5.45 -26.39 23.23
CA TYR A 165 6.34 -27.29 22.48
C TYR A 165 5.76 -28.70 22.37
N PHE A 166 5.28 -29.26 23.48
CA PHE A 166 4.74 -30.61 23.47
C PHE A 166 3.34 -30.71 22.87
N GLU A 167 2.54 -29.64 22.91
CA GLU A 167 1.31 -29.59 22.13
C GLU A 167 1.60 -29.58 20.63
N THR A 168 2.59 -28.80 20.20
CA THR A 168 3.03 -28.76 18.79
C THR A 168 3.57 -30.12 18.36
N LEU A 169 4.41 -30.75 19.18
CA LEU A 169 4.90 -32.12 18.96
C LEU A 169 3.74 -33.13 18.87
N GLY A 170 2.76 -32.99 19.75
CA GLY A 170 1.55 -33.80 19.75
C GLY A 170 0.74 -33.65 18.46
N ALA A 171 0.66 -32.45 17.90
CA ALA A 171 0.04 -32.22 16.59
C ALA A 171 0.84 -32.92 15.48
N LEU A 172 2.17 -32.75 15.45
CA LEU A 172 3.05 -33.37 14.46
C LEU A 172 2.97 -34.90 14.46
N ASN A 173 2.92 -35.50 15.66
CA ASN A 173 2.78 -36.95 15.84
C ASN A 173 1.51 -37.51 15.19
N ARG A 174 0.36 -36.81 15.31
CA ARG A 174 -0.91 -37.28 14.74
C ARG A 174 -0.85 -37.48 13.23
N TYR A 175 0.04 -36.76 12.55
CA TYR A 175 0.22 -36.83 11.09
C TYR A 175 1.45 -37.62 10.68
N GLY A 176 2.22 -38.12 11.63
CA GLY A 176 3.46 -38.85 11.37
C GLY A 176 4.55 -38.01 10.71
N ILE A 177 4.57 -36.70 10.97
CA ILE A 177 5.55 -35.75 10.43
C ILE A 177 6.59 -35.37 11.50
N ASN A 178 6.52 -36.02 12.67
CA ASN A 178 7.55 -35.91 13.69
C ASN A 178 8.79 -36.72 13.30
N THR A 179 9.64 -36.15 12.44
CA THR A 179 10.87 -36.77 11.94
C THR A 179 12.11 -36.23 12.65
N ASP A 180 13.24 -36.90 12.41
CA ASP A 180 14.56 -36.53 12.93
C ASP A 180 14.99 -35.12 12.50
N ASP A 181 14.44 -34.59 11.39
CA ASP A 181 14.70 -33.23 10.90
C ASP A 181 13.81 -32.15 11.55
N VAL A 182 12.63 -32.53 12.06
CA VAL A 182 11.62 -31.57 12.55
C VAL A 182 11.80 -31.25 14.03
N VAL A 183 12.15 -32.26 14.84
CA VAL A 183 12.33 -32.07 16.29
C VAL A 183 13.45 -31.09 16.64
N PRO A 184 14.64 -31.14 16.00
CA PRO A 184 15.70 -30.18 16.29
C PRO A 184 15.29 -28.75 15.98
N LEU A 185 14.51 -28.55 14.91
CA LEU A 185 14.03 -27.22 14.53
C LEU A 185 13.18 -26.59 15.62
N LEU A 186 12.38 -27.37 16.37
CA LEU A 186 11.51 -26.85 17.41
C LEU A 186 12.27 -26.06 18.48
N ILE A 187 13.50 -26.43 18.82
CA ILE A 187 14.25 -25.77 19.91
C ILE A 187 14.56 -24.30 19.61
N ASP A 188 14.86 -24.00 18.35
CA ASP A 188 15.24 -22.65 17.93
C ASP A 188 14.04 -21.80 17.51
N VAL A 189 12.82 -22.33 17.67
CA VAL A 189 11.60 -21.64 17.24
C VAL A 189 11.26 -20.48 18.18
N LYS A 190 11.48 -19.27 17.67
CA LYS A 190 10.82 -18.06 18.18
C LYS A 190 9.36 -18.02 17.74
N GLN A 191 8.52 -17.37 18.56
CA GLN A 191 7.09 -17.14 18.29
C GLN A 191 6.31 -18.45 18.04
N LEU A 192 6.58 -19.47 18.84
CA LEU A 192 6.02 -20.81 18.69
C LEU A 192 4.50 -20.82 18.65
N PHE A 193 3.83 -19.99 19.44
CA PHE A 193 2.37 -19.88 19.42
C PHE A 193 1.81 -19.58 18.03
N SER A 194 2.33 -18.56 17.33
CA SER A 194 1.87 -18.19 16.00
C SER A 194 2.21 -19.26 14.94
N LYS A 195 3.32 -19.97 15.09
CA LYS A 195 3.69 -21.08 14.21
C LYS A 195 2.80 -22.29 14.42
N LYS A 196 2.45 -22.58 15.68
CA LYS A 196 1.44 -23.58 16.02
C LYS A 196 0.09 -23.22 15.37
N GLN A 197 -0.34 -21.96 15.46
CA GLN A 197 -1.56 -21.50 14.78
C GLN A 197 -1.47 -21.69 13.26
N ALA A 198 -0.34 -21.38 12.62
CA ALA A 198 -0.14 -21.62 11.20
C ALA A 198 -0.26 -23.11 10.83
N LEU A 199 0.34 -24.02 11.62
CA LEU A 199 0.24 -25.47 11.43
C LEU A 199 -1.21 -25.96 11.59
N GLU A 200 -1.88 -25.54 12.66
CA GLU A 200 -3.28 -25.91 12.94
C GLU A 200 -4.22 -25.39 11.85
N THR A 201 -4.01 -24.16 11.39
CA THR A 201 -4.75 -23.58 10.27
C THR A 201 -4.51 -24.35 8.98
N LEU A 202 -3.26 -24.63 8.62
CA LEU A 202 -2.92 -25.39 7.40
C LEU A 202 -3.62 -26.75 7.42
N PHE A 203 -3.54 -27.44 8.55
CA PHE A 203 -4.21 -28.72 8.73
C PHE A 203 -5.73 -28.59 8.57
N ARG A 204 -6.34 -27.60 9.21
CA ARG A 204 -7.80 -27.38 9.16
C ARG A 204 -8.30 -27.07 7.76
N ILE A 205 -7.57 -26.27 6.98
CA ILE A 205 -8.03 -25.83 5.65
C ILE A 205 -7.81 -26.89 4.57
N ASN A 206 -6.68 -27.61 4.61
CA ASN A 206 -6.38 -28.66 3.65
C ASN A 206 -5.31 -29.64 4.20
N PRO A 207 -5.72 -30.80 4.74
CA PRO A 207 -4.81 -31.82 5.25
C PRO A 207 -3.78 -32.34 4.24
N GLN A 208 -4.05 -32.26 2.92
CA GLN A 208 -3.11 -32.72 1.90
C GLN A 208 -1.89 -31.80 1.76
N LEU A 209 -2.04 -30.51 2.13
CA LEU A 209 -0.93 -29.57 2.18
C LEU A 209 -0.09 -29.75 3.46
N PHE A 210 -0.57 -30.53 4.43
CA PHE A 210 0.16 -30.81 5.67
C PHE A 210 1.19 -31.92 5.44
N ASN A 211 2.29 -31.58 4.76
CA ASN A 211 3.42 -32.47 4.45
C ASN A 211 4.72 -31.94 5.07
N LEU A 212 5.79 -32.76 5.02
CA LEU A 212 7.06 -32.46 5.66
C LEU A 212 7.66 -31.11 5.23
N ASP A 213 7.70 -30.83 3.92
CA ASP A 213 8.30 -29.61 3.37
C ASP A 213 7.57 -28.36 3.87
N ASN A 214 6.23 -28.36 3.82
CA ASN A 214 5.42 -27.24 4.27
C ASN A 214 5.52 -27.03 5.78
N VAL A 215 5.59 -28.10 6.58
CA VAL A 215 5.79 -28.02 8.03
C VAL A 215 7.16 -27.40 8.35
N ILE A 216 8.22 -27.84 7.68
CA ILE A 216 9.57 -27.28 7.86
C ILE A 216 9.56 -25.78 7.50
N ASN A 217 8.91 -25.39 6.42
CA ASN A 217 8.80 -23.99 6.02
C ASN A 217 8.03 -23.16 7.07
N ILE A 218 6.93 -23.67 7.62
CA ILE A 218 6.16 -22.99 8.68
C ILE A 218 7.01 -22.80 9.95
N LEU A 219 7.77 -23.81 10.36
CA LEU A 219 8.64 -23.71 11.53
C LEU A 219 9.78 -22.68 11.34
N LYS A 220 10.16 -22.40 10.09
CA LYS A 220 11.19 -21.42 9.72
C LYS A 220 10.66 -20.01 9.47
N LEU A 221 9.35 -19.77 9.57
CA LEU A 221 8.77 -18.44 9.32
C LEU A 221 9.39 -17.35 10.21
N GLN A 222 9.60 -16.20 9.59
CA GLN A 222 10.01 -14.95 10.20
C GLN A 222 8.80 -14.15 10.70
N ASN A 223 7.68 -14.18 9.98
CA ASN A 223 6.47 -13.42 10.30
C ASN A 223 5.22 -14.33 10.48
N PRO A 224 5.25 -15.31 11.40
CA PRO A 224 4.21 -16.33 11.52
C PRO A 224 2.82 -15.77 11.85
N TYR A 225 2.73 -14.64 12.56
CA TYR A 225 1.45 -14.02 12.89
C TYR A 225 0.69 -13.52 11.64
N HIS A 226 1.39 -12.81 10.75
CA HIS A 226 0.81 -12.34 9.49
C HIS A 226 0.55 -13.50 8.53
N PHE A 227 1.43 -14.51 8.55
CA PHE A 227 1.32 -15.70 7.72
C PHE A 227 0.01 -16.46 8.00
N TYR A 228 -0.28 -16.84 9.24
CA TYR A 228 -1.46 -17.68 9.49
C TYR A 228 -2.77 -16.94 9.18
N LYS A 229 -2.83 -15.62 9.40
CA LYS A 229 -4.00 -14.80 9.08
C LYS A 229 -4.29 -14.78 7.58
N LEU A 230 -3.25 -14.60 6.77
CA LEU A 230 -3.39 -14.66 5.32
C LEU A 230 -3.71 -16.08 4.86
N LEU A 231 -3.12 -17.11 5.47
CA LEU A 231 -3.38 -18.51 5.15
C LEU A 231 -4.86 -18.88 5.29
N GLU A 232 -5.57 -18.36 6.30
CA GLU A 232 -7.03 -18.55 6.45
C GLU A 232 -7.83 -17.91 5.31
N LEU A 233 -7.26 -16.91 4.65
CA LEU A 233 -7.91 -16.13 3.62
C LEU A 233 -7.57 -16.60 2.20
N LEU A 234 -6.43 -17.26 1.98
CA LEU A 234 -6.01 -17.66 0.65
C LEU A 234 -6.76 -18.90 0.12
N PRO A 235 -6.78 -19.12 -1.21
CA PRO A 235 -7.21 -20.39 -1.77
C PRO A 235 -6.36 -21.54 -1.21
N HIS A 236 -6.98 -22.68 -0.92
CA HIS A 236 -6.34 -23.81 -0.22
C HIS A 236 -5.49 -24.68 -1.18
N THR A 237 -4.58 -24.06 -1.92
CA THR A 237 -3.73 -24.69 -2.94
C THR A 237 -2.24 -24.58 -2.58
N GLN A 238 -1.42 -25.50 -3.11
CA GLN A 238 0.04 -25.43 -2.92
C GLN A 238 0.64 -24.18 -3.57
N ASP A 239 0.07 -23.68 -4.69
CA ASP A 239 0.56 -22.47 -5.35
C ASP A 239 0.36 -21.22 -4.46
N SER A 240 -0.82 -21.06 -3.86
CA SER A 240 -1.11 -19.96 -2.92
C SER A 240 -0.18 -20.02 -1.70
N LEU A 241 0.05 -21.22 -1.17
CA LEU A 241 0.94 -21.45 -0.04
C LEU A 241 2.41 -21.13 -0.39
N ASN A 242 2.89 -21.57 -1.57
CA ASN A 242 4.22 -21.27 -2.06
C ASN A 242 4.45 -19.76 -2.20
N LYS A 243 3.48 -19.04 -2.77
CA LYS A 243 3.53 -17.58 -2.88
C LYS A 243 3.64 -16.91 -1.51
N LEU A 244 2.90 -17.41 -0.51
CA LEU A 244 2.94 -16.88 0.86
C LEU A 244 4.30 -17.15 1.54
N PHE A 245 4.89 -18.33 1.34
CA PHE A 245 6.23 -18.63 1.87
C PHE A 245 7.32 -17.71 1.28
N VAL A 246 7.26 -17.42 -0.03
CA VAL A 246 8.25 -16.57 -0.71
C VAL A 246 8.28 -15.15 -0.10
N VAL A 247 7.14 -14.63 0.31
CA VAL A 247 7.02 -13.27 0.84
C VAL A 247 7.08 -13.19 2.37
N ASP A 248 7.30 -14.31 3.08
CA ASP A 248 7.27 -14.35 4.56
C ASP A 248 8.11 -13.23 5.19
N GLY A 249 9.33 -12.99 4.70
CA GLY A 249 10.23 -11.96 5.24
C GLY A 249 9.76 -10.50 5.07
N ILE A 250 8.66 -10.25 4.36
CA ILE A 250 8.08 -8.91 4.16
C ILE A 250 6.59 -8.83 4.53
N LEU A 251 6.00 -9.89 5.09
CA LEU A 251 4.56 -9.94 5.39
C LEU A 251 4.10 -8.87 6.40
N ASP A 252 4.96 -8.48 7.32
CA ASP A 252 4.73 -7.38 8.27
C ASP A 252 4.51 -6.03 7.57
N LYS A 253 5.09 -5.86 6.37
CA LYS A 253 4.97 -4.66 5.54
C LYS A 253 3.77 -4.72 4.59
N CYS A 254 3.17 -5.89 4.39
CA CYS A 254 1.98 -6.08 3.55
C CYS A 254 0.68 -5.83 4.35
N SER A 255 0.62 -4.70 5.08
CA SER A 255 -0.40 -4.45 6.12
C SER A 255 -1.85 -4.46 5.63
N PHE A 256 -2.08 -4.23 4.33
CA PHE A 256 -3.42 -4.17 3.72
C PHE A 256 -3.82 -5.44 2.96
N ALA A 257 -2.93 -6.45 2.85
CA ALA A 257 -3.21 -7.67 2.10
C ALA A 257 -4.43 -8.43 2.65
N GLU A 258 -4.59 -8.45 3.98
CA GLU A 258 -5.72 -9.10 4.64
C GLU A 258 -7.07 -8.51 4.19
N GLU A 259 -7.19 -7.18 4.22
CA GLU A 259 -8.42 -6.47 3.84
C GLU A 259 -8.69 -6.53 2.34
N ILE A 260 -7.65 -6.46 1.50
CA ILE A 260 -7.80 -6.64 0.05
C ILE A 260 -8.34 -8.04 -0.26
N ILE A 261 -7.81 -9.10 0.36
CA ILE A 261 -8.31 -10.47 0.14
C ILE A 261 -9.74 -10.63 0.67
N LYS A 262 -10.08 -9.99 1.80
CA LYS A 262 -11.48 -9.94 2.29
C LYS A 262 -12.42 -9.27 1.29
N ASN A 263 -12.00 -8.18 0.65
CA ASN A 263 -12.78 -7.53 -0.41
C ASN A 263 -13.01 -8.49 -1.59
N PHE A 264 -11.96 -9.20 -2.05
CA PHE A 264 -12.08 -10.22 -3.10
C PHE A 264 -13.06 -11.33 -2.74
N LYS A 265 -12.93 -11.91 -1.53
CA LYS A 265 -13.85 -12.95 -1.05
C LYS A 265 -15.30 -12.48 -0.98
N SER A 266 -15.51 -11.26 -0.46
CA SER A 266 -16.86 -10.68 -0.32
C SER A 266 -17.52 -10.45 -1.68
N ALA A 267 -16.73 -10.12 -2.70
CA ALA A 267 -17.19 -9.89 -4.05
C ALA A 267 -17.26 -11.17 -4.91
N GLY A 268 -16.78 -12.31 -4.39
CA GLY A 268 -16.68 -13.57 -5.14
C GLY A 268 -15.61 -13.59 -6.23
N TRP A 269 -14.60 -12.71 -6.14
CA TRP A 269 -13.49 -12.64 -7.10
C TRP A 269 -12.40 -13.64 -6.75
N ASP A 270 -11.76 -14.24 -7.77
CA ASP A 270 -10.60 -15.12 -7.57
C ASP A 270 -9.34 -14.28 -7.26
N PRO A 271 -8.74 -14.39 -6.06
CA PRO A 271 -7.52 -13.67 -5.75
C PRO A 271 -6.27 -14.29 -6.40
N GLN A 272 -6.32 -15.54 -6.87
CA GLN A 272 -5.14 -16.31 -7.29
C GLN A 272 -4.26 -15.62 -8.35
N PRO A 273 -4.83 -15.00 -9.41
CA PRO A 273 -4.05 -14.28 -10.43
C PRO A 273 -3.33 -13.05 -9.87
N TYR A 274 -3.85 -12.47 -8.79
CA TYR A 274 -3.41 -11.19 -8.25
C TYR A 274 -2.57 -11.31 -6.97
N LEU A 275 -2.38 -12.51 -6.43
CA LEU A 275 -1.66 -12.71 -5.16
C LEU A 275 -0.27 -12.10 -5.14
N THR A 276 0.49 -12.20 -6.24
CA THR A 276 1.83 -11.57 -6.33
C THR A 276 1.74 -10.05 -6.17
N TYR A 277 0.67 -9.42 -6.65
CA TYR A 277 0.44 -7.99 -6.52
C TYR A 277 -0.07 -7.62 -5.12
N ILE A 278 -0.97 -8.41 -4.56
CA ILE A 278 -1.54 -8.20 -3.22
C ILE A 278 -0.44 -8.32 -2.15
N LEU A 279 0.51 -9.24 -2.34
CA LEU A 279 1.59 -9.53 -1.40
C LEU A 279 2.88 -8.73 -1.67
N SER A 280 2.79 -7.58 -2.36
CA SER A 280 3.91 -6.71 -2.71
C SER A 280 4.00 -5.48 -1.81
N VAL A 281 5.22 -5.07 -1.43
CA VAL A 281 5.50 -3.88 -0.61
C VAL A 281 5.59 -2.58 -1.41
N ASP A 282 5.82 -2.65 -2.72
CA ASP A 282 6.12 -1.47 -3.57
C ASP A 282 4.86 -0.72 -4.01
N ARG A 283 3.75 -0.87 -3.29
CA ARG A 283 2.42 -0.41 -3.72
C ARG A 283 1.72 0.38 -2.63
N LYS A 284 0.87 1.32 -3.04
CA LYS A 284 -0.03 2.03 -2.13
C LYS A 284 -1.16 1.11 -1.65
N GLY A 285 -0.86 0.22 -0.71
CA GLY A 285 -1.79 -0.80 -0.22
C GLY A 285 -3.11 -0.24 0.29
N PHE A 286 -3.09 0.92 0.97
CA PHE A 286 -4.31 1.60 1.43
C PHE A 286 -5.20 2.07 0.27
N ASP A 287 -4.60 2.68 -0.77
CA ASP A 287 -5.38 3.15 -1.92
C ASP A 287 -5.99 1.97 -2.68
N ILE A 288 -5.27 0.84 -2.81
CA ILE A 288 -5.80 -0.41 -3.39
C ILE A 288 -6.92 -1.00 -2.54
N GLU A 289 -6.77 -1.01 -1.22
CA GLU A 289 -7.80 -1.49 -0.29
C GLU A 289 -9.08 -0.66 -0.42
N CYS A 290 -8.98 0.67 -0.41
CA CYS A 290 -10.10 1.58 -0.66
C CYS A 290 -10.71 1.37 -2.06
N ALA A 291 -9.88 1.22 -3.08
CA ALA A 291 -10.29 1.06 -4.47
C ALA A 291 -11.05 -0.27 -4.68
N THR A 292 -10.51 -1.38 -4.20
CA THR A 292 -11.19 -2.70 -4.23
C THR A 292 -12.46 -2.71 -3.36
N GLY A 293 -12.44 -2.00 -2.24
CA GLY A 293 -13.60 -1.81 -1.36
C GLY A 293 -14.74 -1.02 -2.01
N LYS A 294 -14.45 -0.08 -2.91
CA LYS A 294 -15.46 0.60 -3.73
C LYS A 294 -15.93 -0.28 -4.88
N LEU A 295 -15.01 -0.92 -5.61
CA LEU A 295 -15.35 -1.77 -6.76
C LEU A 295 -16.29 -2.92 -6.39
N LYS A 296 -16.14 -3.52 -5.20
CA LYS A 296 -17.00 -4.64 -4.77
C LYS A 296 -18.48 -4.26 -4.60
N GLU A 297 -18.76 -2.98 -4.35
CA GLU A 297 -20.13 -2.46 -4.20
C GLU A 297 -20.76 -2.13 -5.57
N MET A 298 -19.99 -2.22 -6.65
CA MET A 298 -20.44 -1.93 -8.01
C MET A 298 -20.88 -3.21 -8.73
N THR A 299 -21.94 -3.12 -9.51
CA THR A 299 -22.28 -4.16 -10.49
C THR A 299 -21.47 -3.90 -11.76
N ILE A 300 -20.42 -4.70 -11.97
CA ILE A 300 -19.50 -4.60 -13.11
C ILE A 300 -19.70 -5.82 -14.02
N ASN A 301 -19.62 -5.64 -15.34
CA ASN A 301 -19.59 -6.76 -16.27
C ASN A 301 -18.39 -7.69 -15.94
N PRO A 302 -18.61 -9.00 -15.65
CA PRO A 302 -17.54 -9.94 -15.33
C PRO A 302 -16.42 -10.00 -16.37
N GLU A 303 -16.69 -9.72 -17.64
CA GLU A 303 -15.69 -9.71 -18.71
C GLU A 303 -14.69 -8.55 -18.59
N LEU A 304 -15.10 -7.43 -18.00
CA LEU A 304 -14.26 -6.23 -17.81
C LEU A 304 -13.49 -6.25 -16.50
N LEU A 305 -13.94 -7.04 -15.53
CA LEU A 305 -13.35 -7.09 -14.19
C LEU A 305 -11.85 -7.44 -14.21
N PRO A 306 -11.36 -8.43 -14.99
CA PRO A 306 -9.95 -8.75 -15.03
C PRO A 306 -9.08 -7.57 -15.46
N LEU A 307 -9.50 -6.84 -16.50
CA LEU A 307 -8.83 -5.64 -17.01
C LEU A 307 -8.78 -4.53 -15.95
N ILE A 308 -9.88 -4.31 -15.22
CA ILE A 308 -9.97 -3.31 -14.15
C ILE A 308 -9.02 -3.65 -13.02
N LEU A 309 -9.08 -4.88 -12.51
CA LEU A 309 -8.25 -5.32 -11.39
C LEU A 309 -6.76 -5.31 -11.77
N GLU A 310 -6.40 -5.81 -12.95
CA GLU A 310 -5.02 -5.79 -13.44
C GLU A 310 -4.47 -4.37 -13.53
N THR A 311 -5.22 -3.46 -14.16
CA THR A 311 -4.82 -2.04 -14.29
C THR A 311 -4.68 -1.37 -12.93
N LEU A 312 -5.62 -1.61 -12.01
CA LEU A 312 -5.60 -1.07 -10.64
C LEU A 312 -4.34 -1.52 -9.89
N PHE A 313 -3.96 -2.78 -10.01
CA PHE A 313 -2.73 -3.27 -9.40
C PHE A 313 -1.50 -2.65 -10.07
N VAL A 314 -1.37 -2.73 -11.40
CA VAL A 314 -0.21 -2.21 -12.15
C VAL A 314 0.01 -0.72 -11.87
N ARG A 315 -1.07 0.07 -11.80
CA ARG A 315 -1.05 1.52 -11.60
C ARG A 315 -1.54 1.91 -10.22
N SER A 316 -1.02 1.23 -9.19
CA SER A 316 -1.47 1.40 -7.80
C SER A 316 -1.50 2.85 -7.27
N ASN A 317 -0.62 3.71 -7.77
CA ASN A 317 -0.56 5.14 -7.41
C ASN A 317 -1.80 5.94 -7.83
N GLU A 318 -2.54 5.41 -8.82
CA GLU A 318 -3.71 6.04 -9.45
C GLU A 318 -4.99 5.23 -9.18
N SER A 319 -4.92 4.23 -8.30
CA SER A 319 -6.02 3.29 -8.02
C SER A 319 -7.35 3.97 -7.72
N MET A 320 -7.35 5.06 -6.94
CA MET A 320 -8.56 5.84 -6.67
C MET A 320 -9.09 6.59 -7.90
N ALA A 321 -8.23 7.14 -8.74
CA ALA A 321 -8.63 7.80 -9.98
C ALA A 321 -9.22 6.77 -10.97
N LEU A 322 -8.60 5.60 -11.09
CA LEU A 322 -9.09 4.49 -11.92
C LEU A 322 -10.48 4.02 -11.45
N VAL A 323 -10.70 3.86 -10.15
CA VAL A 323 -12.01 3.44 -9.63
C VAL A 323 -13.06 4.52 -9.77
N ASN A 324 -12.70 5.80 -9.61
CA ASN A 324 -13.62 6.91 -9.91
C ASN A 324 -14.01 6.91 -11.40
N ALA A 325 -13.07 6.66 -12.31
CA ALA A 325 -13.34 6.50 -13.74
C ALA A 325 -14.33 5.36 -14.01
N VAL A 326 -14.08 4.17 -13.44
CA VAL A 326 -15.00 3.02 -13.53
C VAL A 326 -16.37 3.39 -12.97
N THR A 327 -16.44 4.10 -11.84
CA THR A 327 -17.71 4.55 -11.23
C THR A 327 -18.52 5.39 -12.20
N LEU A 328 -17.90 6.39 -12.83
CA LEU A 328 -18.55 7.31 -13.77
C LEU A 328 -19.03 6.59 -15.02
N LEU A 329 -18.17 5.75 -15.60
CA LEU A 329 -18.49 5.02 -16.82
C LEU A 329 -19.55 3.93 -16.59
N ASN A 330 -19.57 3.31 -15.40
CA ASN A 330 -20.59 2.31 -15.06
C ASN A 330 -22.00 2.89 -14.96
N GLN A 331 -22.14 4.18 -14.64
CA GLN A 331 -23.44 4.87 -14.65
C GLN A 331 -24.03 5.03 -16.06
N GLU A 332 -23.19 4.97 -17.10
CA GLU A 332 -23.58 5.21 -18.50
C GLU A 332 -23.45 3.95 -19.38
N ASN A 333 -23.58 2.76 -18.79
CA ASN A 333 -23.30 1.46 -19.41
C ASN A 333 -21.83 1.33 -19.86
N LEU A 334 -21.00 0.81 -18.95
CA LEU A 334 -19.58 0.62 -19.15
C LEU A 334 -19.28 -0.21 -20.42
N GLU A 335 -18.49 0.36 -21.33
CA GLU A 335 -18.00 -0.28 -22.56
C GLU A 335 -16.47 -0.44 -22.48
N GLU A 336 -15.94 -1.54 -23.04
CA GLU A 336 -14.51 -1.86 -23.00
C GLU A 336 -13.64 -0.79 -23.68
N ASP A 337 -14.01 -0.35 -24.88
CA ASP A 337 -13.25 0.65 -25.64
C ASP A 337 -13.13 1.98 -24.90
N VAL A 338 -14.20 2.40 -24.21
CA VAL A 338 -14.23 3.63 -23.41
C VAL A 338 -13.40 3.49 -22.13
N LEU A 339 -13.45 2.31 -21.51
CA LEU A 339 -12.62 2.00 -20.36
C LEU A 339 -11.13 2.03 -20.73
N ASN A 340 -10.76 1.39 -21.84
CA ASN A 340 -9.40 1.40 -22.39
C ASN A 340 -8.92 2.82 -22.69
N LEU A 341 -9.80 3.66 -23.26
CA LEU A 341 -9.50 5.06 -23.52
C LEU A 341 -9.14 5.83 -22.24
N ALA A 342 -9.96 5.70 -21.19
CA ALA A 342 -9.68 6.35 -19.90
C ALA A 342 -8.38 5.82 -19.27
N PHE A 343 -8.20 4.50 -19.29
CA PHE A 343 -7.06 3.80 -18.70
C PHE A 343 -5.75 3.97 -19.47
N ALA A 344 -5.77 4.48 -20.71
CA ALA A 344 -4.58 4.81 -21.46
C ALA A 344 -3.86 6.08 -20.95
N THR A 345 -4.49 6.84 -20.04
CA THR A 345 -4.01 8.15 -19.60
C THR A 345 -3.69 8.20 -18.11
N ASN A 346 -2.93 9.20 -17.66
CA ASN A 346 -2.59 9.45 -16.24
C ASN A 346 -3.72 10.14 -15.44
N TYR A 347 -4.83 10.47 -16.10
CA TYR A 347 -5.99 11.13 -15.47
C TYR A 347 -7.28 10.42 -15.89
N PRO A 348 -7.42 9.11 -15.56
CA PRO A 348 -8.52 8.28 -16.04
C PRO A 348 -9.89 8.81 -15.60
N ASP A 349 -9.98 9.41 -14.41
CA ASP A 349 -11.21 10.03 -13.91
C ASP A 349 -11.62 11.26 -14.72
N ARG A 350 -10.68 12.15 -15.05
CA ARG A 350 -10.94 13.33 -15.89
C ARG A 350 -11.37 12.96 -17.30
N VAL A 351 -10.73 11.95 -17.89
CA VAL A 351 -11.10 11.43 -19.20
C VAL A 351 -12.48 10.78 -19.14
N ALA A 352 -12.79 10.00 -18.09
CA ALA A 352 -14.12 9.43 -17.90
C ALA A 352 -15.20 10.51 -17.76
N GLU A 353 -14.98 11.56 -16.96
CA GLU A 353 -15.88 12.71 -16.84
C GLU A 353 -16.15 13.36 -18.21
N ALA A 354 -15.09 13.55 -19.01
CA ALA A 354 -15.16 14.11 -20.34
C ALA A 354 -15.97 13.23 -21.30
N VAL A 355 -15.72 11.92 -21.32
CA VAL A 355 -16.45 10.96 -22.16
C VAL A 355 -17.94 10.94 -21.81
N VAL A 356 -18.27 10.88 -20.52
CA VAL A 356 -19.67 10.93 -20.06
C VAL A 356 -20.36 12.21 -20.53
N ALA A 357 -19.70 13.37 -20.40
CA ALA A 357 -20.25 14.64 -20.84
C ALA A 357 -20.48 14.67 -22.37
N LEU A 358 -19.51 14.18 -23.17
CA LEU A 358 -19.60 14.13 -24.62
C LEU A 358 -20.66 13.13 -25.11
N LYS A 359 -20.77 11.95 -24.49
CA LYS A 359 -21.82 10.96 -24.81
C LYS A 359 -23.21 11.55 -24.57
N LYS A 360 -23.42 12.20 -23.42
CA LYS A 360 -24.70 12.89 -23.09
C LYS A 360 -25.05 14.00 -24.08
N ALA A 361 -24.03 14.70 -24.59
CA ALA A 361 -24.21 15.73 -25.60
C ALA A 361 -24.29 15.19 -27.04
N THR A 362 -24.20 13.87 -27.25
CA THR A 362 -24.14 13.23 -28.59
C THR A 362 -22.96 13.69 -29.46
N LEU A 363 -21.84 14.07 -28.82
CA LEU A 363 -20.62 14.57 -29.48
C LEU A 363 -19.45 13.60 -29.40
N PHE A 364 -19.62 12.44 -28.76
CA PHE A 364 -18.56 11.46 -28.60
C PHE A 364 -18.18 10.83 -29.95
N ASN A 365 -17.04 11.24 -30.51
CA ASN A 365 -16.46 10.77 -31.77
C ASN A 365 -14.92 10.89 -31.76
N ASN A 366 -14.26 10.35 -32.79
CA ASN A 366 -12.79 10.33 -32.89
C ASN A 366 -12.14 11.69 -32.67
N GLN A 367 -12.67 12.76 -33.28
CA GLN A 367 -12.09 14.10 -33.14
C GLN A 367 -12.15 14.60 -31.69
N THR A 368 -13.29 14.46 -31.01
CA THR A 368 -13.41 14.87 -29.61
C THR A 368 -12.56 14.01 -28.68
N THR A 369 -12.45 12.72 -29.00
CA THR A 369 -11.63 11.75 -28.26
C THR A 369 -10.14 12.08 -28.36
N ASP A 370 -9.64 12.38 -29.56
CA ASP A 370 -8.23 12.71 -29.79
C ASP A 370 -7.81 13.93 -28.97
N VAL A 371 -8.66 14.95 -28.87
CA VAL A 371 -8.35 16.17 -28.11
C VAL A 371 -8.35 15.92 -26.60
N ILE A 372 -9.36 15.24 -26.05
CA ILE A 372 -9.40 14.97 -24.59
C ILE A 372 -8.30 14.01 -24.14
N CYS A 373 -7.84 13.11 -25.01
CA CYS A 373 -6.76 12.17 -24.73
C CYS A 373 -5.36 12.79 -24.94
N SER A 374 -5.24 13.83 -25.77
CA SER A 374 -3.99 14.57 -25.95
C SER A 374 -3.64 15.43 -24.72
N HIS A 375 -4.66 15.88 -23.98
CA HIS A 375 -4.50 16.71 -22.76
C HIS A 375 -5.36 16.19 -21.60
N PRO A 376 -5.06 14.98 -21.08
CA PRO A 376 -5.94 14.25 -20.17
C PRO A 376 -6.22 14.99 -18.85
N GLU A 377 -5.27 15.78 -18.34
CA GLU A 377 -5.45 16.63 -17.15
C GLU A 377 -6.54 17.70 -17.30
N HIS A 378 -6.86 18.09 -18.53
CA HIS A 378 -7.83 19.12 -18.89
C HIS A 378 -9.03 18.56 -19.66
N ALA A 379 -9.12 17.23 -19.79
CA ALA A 379 -10.12 16.53 -20.60
C ALA A 379 -11.56 17.02 -20.37
N PHE A 380 -11.97 17.16 -19.11
CA PHE A 380 -13.33 17.59 -18.78
C PHE A 380 -13.62 19.03 -19.24
N GLY A 381 -12.68 19.96 -19.02
CA GLY A 381 -12.82 21.35 -19.47
C GLY A 381 -12.87 21.45 -21.00
N LEU A 382 -12.06 20.65 -21.69
CA LEU A 382 -12.08 20.53 -23.15
C LEU A 382 -13.43 20.01 -23.65
N ALA A 383 -13.97 18.96 -23.04
CA ALA A 383 -15.30 18.45 -23.36
C ALA A 383 -16.38 19.51 -23.16
N GLN A 384 -16.38 20.23 -22.05
CA GLN A 384 -17.34 21.32 -21.80
C GLN A 384 -17.25 22.40 -22.87
N ALA A 385 -16.05 22.84 -23.24
CA ALA A 385 -15.85 23.83 -24.29
C ALA A 385 -16.42 23.35 -25.64
N MET A 386 -16.11 22.12 -26.05
CA MET A 386 -16.63 21.54 -27.30
C MET A 386 -18.15 21.41 -27.30
N ILE A 387 -18.76 21.07 -26.16
CA ILE A 387 -20.22 21.05 -26.02
C ILE A 387 -20.79 22.45 -26.28
N GLN A 388 -20.19 23.51 -25.73
CA GLN A 388 -20.64 24.88 -26.02
C GLN A 388 -20.43 25.26 -27.49
N LEU A 389 -19.31 24.86 -28.12
CA LEU A 389 -19.08 25.09 -29.55
C LEU A 389 -20.15 24.43 -30.42
N SER A 390 -20.51 23.19 -30.12
CA SER A 390 -21.54 22.45 -30.87
C SER A 390 -22.92 23.11 -30.77
N ARG A 391 -23.26 23.67 -29.60
CA ARG A 391 -24.53 24.39 -29.39
C ARG A 391 -24.64 25.67 -30.19
N LEU A 392 -23.53 26.20 -30.69
CA LEU A 392 -23.49 27.38 -31.54
C LEU A 392 -23.38 27.04 -33.03
N ASP A 393 -23.30 25.75 -33.37
CA ASP A 393 -22.95 25.26 -34.71
C ASP A 393 -21.62 25.83 -35.22
N CYS A 394 -20.71 26.15 -34.28
CA CYS A 394 -19.39 26.69 -34.59
C CYS A 394 -18.46 25.55 -35.02
N SER A 395 -18.41 25.25 -36.32
CA SER A 395 -17.44 24.31 -36.92
C SER A 395 -16.06 24.95 -37.14
N VAL A 396 -15.67 25.92 -36.31
CA VAL A 396 -14.52 26.77 -36.58
C VAL A 396 -13.25 26.04 -36.16
N ASN A 397 -12.46 25.56 -37.12
CA ASN A 397 -11.15 24.94 -36.86
C ASN A 397 -10.30 25.81 -35.92
N ALA A 398 -10.32 27.13 -36.10
CA ALA A 398 -9.57 28.06 -35.25
C ALA A 398 -9.98 28.06 -33.76
N ALA A 399 -11.22 27.70 -33.42
CA ALA A 399 -11.64 27.56 -32.02
C ALA A 399 -11.11 26.25 -31.41
N TYR A 400 -11.19 25.15 -32.17
CA TYR A 400 -10.58 23.87 -31.79
C TYR A 400 -9.06 23.98 -31.66
N ASP A 401 -8.37 24.63 -32.61
CA ASP A 401 -6.93 24.89 -32.56
C ASP A 401 -6.56 25.71 -31.30
N GLY A 402 -7.42 26.67 -30.91
CA GLY A 402 -7.22 27.47 -29.70
C GLY A 402 -7.32 26.62 -28.41
N LEU A 403 -8.34 25.75 -28.33
CA LEU A 403 -8.51 24.84 -27.20
C LEU A 403 -7.36 23.83 -27.11
N ASP A 404 -6.86 23.33 -28.24
CA ASP A 404 -5.71 22.41 -28.27
C ASP A 404 -4.40 23.12 -27.90
N GLN A 405 -4.24 24.39 -28.30
CA GLN A 405 -3.08 25.20 -27.92
C GLN A 405 -3.09 25.61 -26.44
N TYR A 406 -4.27 25.83 -25.85
CA TYR A 406 -4.44 26.32 -24.47
C TYR A 406 -5.45 25.46 -23.67
N PRO A 407 -5.17 24.16 -23.46
CA PRO A 407 -6.13 23.22 -22.86
C PRO A 407 -6.47 23.58 -21.40
N HIS A 408 -5.53 24.16 -20.67
CA HIS A 408 -5.73 24.64 -19.29
C HIS A 408 -6.75 25.79 -19.17
N SER A 409 -7.08 26.46 -20.28
CA SER A 409 -8.05 27.55 -20.35
C SER A 409 -9.45 27.08 -20.77
N ALA A 410 -9.63 25.81 -21.13
CA ALA A 410 -10.82 25.32 -21.80
C ALA A 410 -12.10 25.44 -20.97
N ASP A 411 -12.05 25.16 -19.67
CA ASP A 411 -13.20 25.31 -18.76
C ASP A 411 -13.61 26.79 -18.61
N LYS A 412 -12.64 27.71 -18.52
CA LYS A 412 -12.92 29.16 -18.50
C LYS A 412 -13.50 29.64 -19.82
N ALA A 413 -12.97 29.17 -20.94
CA ALA A 413 -13.50 29.46 -22.26
C ALA A 413 -14.95 28.96 -22.40
N ALA A 414 -15.26 27.76 -21.93
CA ALA A 414 -16.62 27.21 -21.91
C ALA A 414 -17.58 28.12 -21.13
N ASN A 415 -17.20 28.53 -19.92
CA ASN A 415 -18.00 29.42 -19.07
C ASN A 415 -18.24 30.80 -19.72
N VAL A 416 -17.20 31.35 -20.37
CA VAL A 416 -17.29 32.63 -21.09
C VAL A 416 -18.24 32.52 -22.28
N ILE A 417 -18.16 31.45 -23.06
CA ILE A 417 -19.05 31.22 -24.20
C ILE A 417 -20.50 31.07 -23.72
N GLU A 418 -20.73 30.28 -22.67
CA GLU A 418 -22.04 30.11 -22.04
C GLU A 418 -22.60 31.44 -21.53
N TYR A 419 -21.77 32.26 -20.88
CA TYR A 419 -22.16 33.59 -20.42
C TYR A 419 -22.59 34.51 -21.58
N LEU A 420 -21.80 34.55 -22.66
CA LEU A 420 -22.10 35.36 -23.83
C LEU A 420 -23.41 34.90 -24.49
N GLN A 421 -23.67 33.60 -24.52
CA GLN A 421 -24.92 33.04 -25.03
C GLN A 421 -26.11 33.42 -24.14
N ALA A 422 -25.99 33.29 -22.82
CA ALA A 422 -27.04 33.62 -21.86
C ALA A 422 -27.43 35.12 -21.90
N ASN A 423 -26.48 35.99 -22.25
CA ASN A 423 -26.72 37.43 -22.40
C ASN A 423 -27.03 37.85 -23.85
N SER A 424 -27.29 36.90 -24.76
CA SER A 424 -27.65 37.17 -26.17
C SER A 424 -26.62 38.01 -26.93
N LEU A 425 -25.33 37.92 -26.56
CA LEU A 425 -24.22 38.61 -27.24
C LEU A 425 -23.64 37.79 -28.38
N ILE A 426 -23.89 36.49 -28.36
CA ILE A 426 -23.65 35.55 -29.46
C ILE A 426 -24.92 34.73 -29.69
N HIS A 427 -25.14 34.28 -30.93
CA HIS A 427 -26.38 33.62 -31.32
C HIS A 427 -26.14 32.25 -31.93
N ASN A 428 -27.06 31.33 -31.67
CA ASN A 428 -27.18 30.07 -32.39
C ASN A 428 -27.94 30.34 -33.71
N LEU A 429 -27.38 29.88 -34.84
CA LEU A 429 -27.93 30.06 -36.19
C LEU A 429 -29.34 29.48 -36.40
N ASN A 430 -29.86 28.69 -35.45
CA ASN A 430 -31.23 28.16 -35.48
C ASN A 430 -32.34 29.18 -35.17
N ASN A 431 -31.99 30.40 -34.76
CA ASN A 431 -32.92 31.53 -34.71
C ASN A 431 -32.62 32.54 -35.84
N LYS A 432 -33.06 32.27 -37.07
CA LYS A 432 -33.24 33.34 -38.08
C LYS A 432 -34.35 34.28 -37.59
N SER A 433 -34.38 35.57 -37.82
CA SER A 433 -33.55 36.56 -38.52
C SER A 433 -34.20 37.90 -38.17
N GLU A 434 -33.47 38.99 -37.94
CA GLU A 434 -33.91 40.27 -38.52
C GLU A 434 -32.79 41.31 -38.67
N VAL A 435 -32.76 41.81 -39.91
CA VAL A 435 -32.24 43.07 -40.42
C VAL A 435 -31.98 44.14 -39.35
N SER A 436 -30.72 44.51 -39.13
CA SER A 436 -30.40 45.85 -38.65
C SER A 436 -29.29 46.47 -39.49
N LYS A 437 -29.65 47.51 -40.23
CA LYS A 437 -28.77 48.38 -41.01
C LYS A 437 -27.71 49.01 -40.10
N GLY A 438 -26.43 48.91 -40.51
CA GLY A 438 -25.37 49.85 -40.09
C GLY A 438 -24.56 49.56 -38.82
N ARG A 439 -24.73 48.41 -38.14
CA ARG A 439 -23.90 48.03 -36.98
C ARG A 439 -22.89 46.94 -37.36
N ILE A 440 -21.68 47.01 -36.80
CA ILE A 440 -20.60 46.01 -36.96
C ILE A 440 -21.18 44.63 -36.67
N LYS A 441 -21.25 43.76 -37.68
CA LYS A 441 -21.69 42.38 -37.52
C LYS A 441 -20.47 41.53 -37.19
N LEU A 442 -20.14 41.43 -35.91
CA LEU A 442 -19.24 40.39 -35.44
C LEU A 442 -19.85 39.03 -35.73
N SER A 443 -19.11 38.14 -36.37
CA SER A 443 -19.51 36.74 -36.44
C SER A 443 -19.31 36.11 -35.06
N THR A 444 -20.29 35.32 -34.62
CA THR A 444 -20.15 34.48 -33.41
C THR A 444 -18.86 33.67 -33.45
N ASP A 445 -18.50 33.15 -34.62
CA ASP A 445 -17.25 32.44 -34.88
C ASP A 445 -15.98 33.21 -34.49
N MET A 446 -15.94 34.52 -34.78
CA MET A 446 -14.77 35.35 -34.48
C MET A 446 -14.61 35.57 -32.97
N VAL A 447 -15.73 35.83 -32.27
CA VAL A 447 -15.74 35.99 -30.81
C VAL A 447 -15.32 34.70 -30.12
N VAL A 448 -15.93 33.59 -30.53
CA VAL A 448 -15.65 32.26 -29.98
C VAL A 448 -14.19 31.86 -30.22
N ALA A 449 -13.67 32.03 -31.44
CA ALA A 449 -12.26 31.74 -31.73
C ALA A 449 -11.31 32.64 -30.93
N ALA A 450 -11.64 33.91 -30.70
CA ALA A 450 -10.83 34.81 -29.88
C ALA A 450 -10.82 34.37 -28.40
N VAL A 451 -11.96 33.96 -27.85
CA VAL A 451 -12.07 33.43 -26.48
C VAL A 451 -11.28 32.13 -26.32
N CYS A 452 -11.41 31.18 -27.24
CA CYS A 452 -10.66 29.92 -27.19
C CYS A 452 -9.15 30.11 -27.35
N LYS A 453 -8.71 31.19 -27.99
CA LYS A 453 -7.28 31.56 -28.12
C LYS A 453 -6.78 32.49 -27.02
N ALA A 454 -7.66 32.94 -26.14
CA ALA A 454 -7.25 33.71 -24.97
C ALA A 454 -6.75 32.71 -23.93
N GLU A 455 -5.49 32.86 -23.51
CA GLU A 455 -4.89 32.10 -22.42
C GLU A 455 -5.52 32.52 -21.09
N LEU A 456 -6.78 32.10 -20.87
CA LEU A 456 -7.59 32.45 -19.71
C LEU A 456 -7.17 31.61 -18.50
N THR A 457 -6.38 32.22 -17.61
CA THR A 457 -5.90 31.53 -16.40
C THR A 457 -6.85 31.65 -15.20
N ASP A 458 -7.82 32.57 -15.25
CA ASP A 458 -8.77 32.84 -14.17
C ASP A 458 -10.07 33.49 -14.71
N ASP A 459 -11.00 33.80 -13.81
CA ASP A 459 -12.33 34.36 -14.13
C ASP A 459 -12.31 35.86 -14.47
N SER A 460 -11.16 36.48 -14.74
CA SER A 460 -11.07 37.93 -15.02
C SER A 460 -11.96 38.39 -16.15
N LEU A 461 -12.11 37.60 -17.23
CA LEU A 461 -12.99 37.96 -18.35
C LEU A 461 -14.46 38.01 -17.92
N LEU A 462 -14.92 37.02 -17.15
CA LEU A 462 -16.28 37.00 -16.60
C LEU A 462 -16.51 38.15 -15.62
N LYS A 463 -15.53 38.42 -14.74
CA LYS A 463 -15.58 39.58 -13.83
C LYS A 463 -15.69 40.89 -14.60
N LEU A 464 -14.94 41.04 -15.70
CA LEU A 464 -15.00 42.21 -16.58
C LEU A 464 -16.39 42.36 -17.23
N PHE A 465 -16.95 41.27 -17.75
CA PHE A 465 -18.31 41.29 -18.31
C PHE A 465 -19.36 41.70 -17.28
N GLU A 466 -19.30 41.19 -16.05
CA GLU A 466 -20.21 41.59 -14.98
C GLU A 466 -20.13 43.09 -14.67
N MET A 467 -18.92 43.66 -14.64
CA MET A 467 -18.74 45.10 -14.43
C MET A 467 -19.27 45.92 -15.61
N MET A 468 -18.98 45.49 -16.84
CA MET A 468 -19.52 46.12 -18.04
C MET A 468 -21.05 46.06 -18.05
N LYS A 469 -21.64 44.94 -17.64
CA LYS A 469 -23.10 44.77 -17.54
C LYS A 469 -23.70 45.71 -16.50
N ALA A 470 -23.12 45.78 -15.31
CA ALA A 470 -23.55 46.69 -14.25
C ALA A 470 -23.47 48.17 -14.68
N ALA A 471 -22.49 48.52 -15.52
CA ALA A 471 -22.32 49.87 -16.08
C ALA A 471 -23.14 50.13 -17.37
N ASN A 472 -23.95 49.18 -17.84
CA ASN A 472 -24.65 49.23 -19.14
C ASN A 472 -23.71 49.41 -20.35
N LEU A 473 -22.50 48.86 -20.27
CA LEU A 473 -21.47 48.87 -21.32
C LEU A 473 -21.33 47.53 -22.05
N LEU A 474 -21.98 46.46 -21.56
CA LEU A 474 -21.89 45.15 -22.18
C LEU A 474 -22.82 45.05 -23.40
N ASP A 475 -22.31 45.46 -24.55
CA ASP A 475 -22.97 45.34 -25.86
C ASP A 475 -22.01 44.79 -26.93
N ILE A 476 -22.54 44.53 -28.14
CA ILE A 476 -21.76 43.98 -29.27
C ILE A 476 -20.60 44.90 -29.66
N TYR A 477 -20.75 46.22 -29.54
CA TYR A 477 -19.75 47.19 -29.97
C TYR A 477 -18.55 47.22 -29.02
N ASN A 478 -18.80 47.21 -27.71
CA ASN A 478 -17.74 47.13 -26.71
C ASN A 478 -17.10 45.74 -26.64
N LEU A 479 -17.86 44.69 -26.94
CA LEU A 479 -17.32 43.35 -27.10
C LEU A 479 -16.30 43.29 -28.26
N ASP A 480 -16.60 43.89 -29.42
CA ASP A 480 -15.68 44.00 -30.56
C ASP A 480 -14.32 44.60 -30.19
N LYS A 481 -14.35 45.68 -29.41
CA LYS A 481 -13.13 46.32 -28.94
C LYS A 481 -12.34 45.41 -28.00
N LEU A 482 -13.04 44.68 -27.13
CA LEU A 482 -12.43 43.85 -26.10
C LEU A 482 -11.84 42.55 -26.65
N ILE A 483 -12.46 41.89 -27.64
CA ILE A 483 -11.98 40.58 -28.12
C ILE A 483 -10.53 40.63 -28.65
N HIS A 484 -10.13 41.77 -29.21
CA HIS A 484 -8.78 41.99 -29.72
C HIS A 484 -7.73 42.26 -28.63
N LYS A 485 -8.16 42.41 -27.38
CA LYS A 485 -7.34 42.81 -26.22
C LYS A 485 -7.34 41.76 -25.11
N LEU A 486 -7.90 40.57 -25.33
CA LEU A 486 -8.01 39.51 -24.32
C LEU A 486 -6.66 39.06 -23.74
N LYS A 487 -5.55 39.28 -24.44
CA LYS A 487 -4.20 39.08 -23.88
C LYS A 487 -3.84 39.97 -22.69
N TYR A 488 -4.68 40.95 -22.33
CA TYR A 488 -4.53 41.84 -21.18
C TYR A 488 -5.78 41.84 -20.29
N VAL A 489 -6.56 40.76 -20.32
CA VAL A 489 -7.87 40.69 -19.67
C VAL A 489 -7.81 40.90 -18.15
N LYS A 490 -6.77 40.42 -17.45
CA LYS A 490 -6.61 40.63 -16.02
C LYS A 490 -6.36 42.09 -15.69
N THR A 491 -5.46 42.72 -16.45
CA THR A 491 -5.18 44.16 -16.30
C THR A 491 -6.44 44.98 -16.57
N LEU A 492 -7.15 44.68 -17.66
CA LEU A 492 -8.39 45.35 -18.03
C LEU A 492 -9.50 45.14 -16.99
N ALA A 493 -9.64 43.93 -16.46
CA ALA A 493 -10.59 43.63 -15.38
C ALA A 493 -10.26 44.45 -14.12
N SER A 494 -9.00 44.47 -13.70
CA SER A 494 -8.56 45.24 -12.52
C SER A 494 -8.78 46.75 -12.71
N ALA A 495 -8.46 47.28 -13.89
CA ALA A 495 -8.68 48.68 -14.25
C ALA A 495 -10.18 49.05 -14.25
N ALA A 496 -11.02 48.22 -14.88
CA ALA A 496 -12.46 48.39 -14.88
C ALA A 496 -13.05 48.30 -13.46
N ARG A 497 -12.51 47.42 -12.61
CA ARG A 497 -12.90 47.31 -11.20
C ARG A 497 -12.58 48.59 -10.44
N CYS A 498 -11.39 49.15 -10.64
CA CYS A 498 -11.01 50.41 -10.01
C CYS A 498 -11.96 51.56 -10.41
N LEU A 499 -12.30 51.66 -11.69
CA LEU A 499 -13.28 52.63 -12.16
C LEU A 499 -14.68 52.38 -11.60
N ALA A 500 -15.14 51.12 -11.59
CA ALA A 500 -16.45 50.74 -11.09
C ALA A 500 -16.59 51.03 -9.58
N ASN A 501 -15.55 50.79 -8.79
CA ASN A 501 -15.51 51.12 -7.37
C ASN A 501 -15.73 52.62 -7.10
N SER A 502 -15.33 53.50 -8.02
CA SER A 502 -15.55 54.95 -7.92
C SER A 502 -16.77 55.45 -8.70
N ASN A 503 -17.63 54.54 -9.22
CA ASN A 503 -18.71 54.86 -10.16
C ASN A 503 -18.23 55.69 -11.38
N GLN A 504 -16.99 55.47 -11.82
CA GLN A 504 -16.37 56.12 -12.98
C GLN A 504 -16.33 55.20 -14.21
N LEU A 505 -16.86 53.97 -14.13
CA LEU A 505 -16.89 53.08 -15.28
C LEU A 505 -18.04 53.48 -16.22
N ASP A 506 -17.76 54.38 -17.16
CA ASP A 506 -18.65 54.79 -18.25
C ASP A 506 -18.02 54.50 -19.62
N GLN A 507 -18.70 54.86 -20.72
CA GLN A 507 -18.24 54.57 -22.08
C GLN A 507 -16.89 55.26 -22.40
N LEU A 508 -16.69 56.49 -21.94
CA LEU A 508 -15.49 57.27 -22.24
C LEU A 508 -14.28 56.71 -21.49
N ASN A 509 -14.46 56.36 -20.23
CA ASN A 509 -13.40 55.77 -19.42
C ASN A 509 -13.11 54.32 -19.85
N PHE A 510 -14.13 53.56 -20.26
CA PHE A 510 -13.95 52.24 -20.87
C PHE A 510 -13.13 52.31 -22.16
N ASP A 511 -13.47 53.23 -23.07
CA ASP A 511 -12.73 53.43 -24.31
C ASP A 511 -11.27 53.83 -24.06
N SER A 512 -11.03 54.62 -23.02
CA SER A 512 -9.69 55.02 -22.60
C SER A 512 -8.85 53.81 -22.17
N ILE A 513 -9.36 52.96 -21.27
CA ILE A 513 -8.60 51.80 -20.79
C ILE A 513 -8.41 50.72 -21.86
N ILE A 514 -9.34 50.58 -22.82
CA ILE A 514 -9.24 49.62 -23.92
C ILE A 514 -8.24 50.08 -25.00
N SER A 515 -8.10 51.40 -25.19
CA SER A 515 -7.17 51.96 -26.17
C SER A 515 -5.70 51.65 -25.87
N ASP A 516 -5.34 51.61 -24.58
CA ASP A 516 -4.00 51.28 -24.09
C ASP A 516 -4.08 50.26 -22.92
N PRO A 517 -4.30 48.97 -23.24
CA PRO A 517 -4.64 47.96 -22.25
C PRO A 517 -3.50 47.66 -21.26
N ILE A 518 -2.24 47.81 -21.68
CA ILE A 518 -1.08 47.57 -20.80
C ILE A 518 -0.93 48.66 -19.72
N ASN A 519 -1.43 49.87 -19.99
CA ASN A 519 -1.46 50.99 -19.05
C ASN A 519 -2.84 51.19 -18.40
N SER A 520 -3.78 50.28 -18.61
CA SER A 520 -5.18 50.49 -18.22
C SER A 520 -5.36 50.77 -16.72
N ILE A 521 -4.57 50.18 -15.82
CA ILE A 521 -4.63 50.47 -14.38
C ILE A 521 -4.14 51.88 -14.05
N VAL A 522 -3.05 52.34 -14.70
CA VAL A 522 -2.56 53.72 -14.55
C VAL A 522 -3.61 54.71 -15.07
N LEU A 523 -4.24 54.39 -16.19
CA LEU A 523 -5.32 55.18 -16.75
C LEU A 523 -6.52 55.22 -15.80
N ALA A 524 -6.93 54.08 -15.25
CA ALA A 524 -8.00 54.01 -14.27
C ALA A 524 -7.72 54.88 -13.03
N GLU A 525 -6.50 54.85 -12.49
CA GLU A 525 -6.06 55.73 -11.40
C GLU A 525 -6.20 57.22 -11.79
N ASN A 526 -5.70 57.61 -12.96
CA ASN A 526 -5.75 58.99 -13.45
C ASN A 526 -7.19 59.49 -13.72
N LEU A 527 -8.09 58.58 -14.08
CA LEU A 527 -9.51 58.85 -14.33
C LEU A 527 -10.36 58.83 -13.04
N GLY A 528 -9.73 58.74 -11.86
CA GLY A 528 -10.40 58.79 -10.57
C GLY A 528 -10.90 57.44 -10.03
N GLY A 529 -10.42 56.33 -10.61
CA GLY A 529 -10.68 54.99 -10.11
C GLY A 529 -10.05 54.74 -8.72
N SER A 530 -10.69 53.88 -7.95
CA SER A 530 -10.26 53.50 -6.60
C SER A 530 -10.08 51.99 -6.50
N PRO A 531 -8.94 51.50 -5.97
CA PRO A 531 -8.72 50.06 -5.82
C PRO A 531 -9.59 49.45 -4.70
N CYS A 532 -10.17 50.26 -3.82
CA CYS A 532 -11.02 49.80 -2.72
C CYS A 532 -12.51 49.93 -3.06
N SER A 533 -13.28 48.88 -2.75
CA SER A 533 -14.74 48.91 -2.88
C SER A 533 -15.39 49.88 -1.88
N PRO A 534 -16.39 50.68 -2.27
CA PRO A 534 -17.16 51.52 -1.34
C PRO A 534 -17.90 50.71 -0.27
N SER A 535 -18.38 49.52 -0.63
CA SER A 535 -19.14 48.63 0.27
C SER A 535 -18.22 47.81 1.18
N LEU A 536 -16.96 47.58 0.77
CA LEU A 536 -15.96 46.83 1.51
C LEU A 536 -14.60 47.55 1.44
N PRO A 537 -14.40 48.65 2.17
CA PRO A 537 -13.20 49.50 2.04
C PRO A 537 -11.88 48.82 2.43
N LYS A 538 -11.96 47.68 3.14
CA LYS A 538 -10.81 46.87 3.54
C LYS A 538 -10.37 45.86 2.47
N VAL A 539 -11.19 45.63 1.44
CA VAL A 539 -10.90 44.72 0.35
C VAL A 539 -10.38 45.55 -0.82
N ILE A 540 -9.10 45.33 -1.14
CA ILE A 540 -8.40 45.97 -2.26
C ILE A 540 -8.47 45.00 -3.44
N ASP A 541 -8.70 45.53 -4.64
CA ASP A 541 -8.55 44.76 -5.88
C ASP A 541 -7.14 44.18 -5.99
N GLU A 542 -7.04 42.88 -6.26
CA GLU A 542 -5.79 42.14 -6.21
C GLU A 542 -4.78 42.62 -7.27
N GLY A 543 -5.25 42.90 -8.50
CA GLY A 543 -4.40 43.44 -9.54
C GLY A 543 -3.93 44.87 -9.24
N ALA A 544 -4.78 45.69 -8.63
CA ALA A 544 -4.37 47.01 -8.15
C ALA A 544 -3.38 46.94 -6.98
N GLN A 545 -3.48 45.92 -6.13
CA GLN A 545 -2.51 45.66 -5.07
C GLN A 545 -1.13 45.30 -5.65
N ASP A 546 -1.08 44.39 -6.64
CA ASP A 546 0.15 44.06 -7.37
C ASP A 546 0.76 45.32 -8.00
N PHE A 547 -0.06 46.13 -8.67
CA PHE A 547 0.36 47.40 -9.25
C PHE A 547 1.04 48.34 -8.24
N VAL A 548 0.44 48.53 -7.06
CA VAL A 548 0.98 49.37 -5.99
C VAL A 548 2.28 48.78 -5.42
N ALA A 549 2.32 47.48 -5.18
CA ALA A 549 3.49 46.78 -4.65
C ALA A 549 4.70 46.89 -5.59
N ILE A 550 4.50 46.61 -6.88
CA ILE A 550 5.52 46.71 -7.93
C ILE A 550 6.04 48.15 -8.02
N ARG A 551 5.15 49.16 -8.05
CA ARG A 551 5.57 50.57 -8.08
C ARG A 551 6.38 50.96 -6.84
N LYS A 552 5.96 50.53 -5.65
CA LYS A 552 6.68 50.81 -4.41
C LYS A 552 8.10 50.23 -4.45
N ALA A 553 8.25 48.99 -4.90
CA ALA A 553 9.56 48.34 -5.02
C ALA A 553 10.44 49.00 -6.10
N ALA A 554 9.88 49.29 -7.27
CA ALA A 554 10.58 50.01 -8.35
C ALA A 554 11.06 51.39 -7.88
N LYS A 555 10.24 52.12 -7.10
CA LYS A 555 10.63 53.41 -6.50
C LYS A 555 11.79 53.28 -5.52
N ILE A 556 11.76 52.28 -4.64
CA ILE A 556 12.85 52.04 -3.68
C ILE A 556 14.15 51.79 -4.43
N LEU A 557 14.12 50.95 -5.46
CA LEU A 557 15.31 50.65 -6.25
C LEU A 557 15.82 51.88 -7.01
N ALA A 558 14.92 52.66 -7.63
CA ALA A 558 15.28 53.88 -8.34
C ALA A 558 15.90 54.94 -7.40
N LEU A 559 15.31 55.15 -6.22
CA LEU A 559 15.84 56.07 -5.21
C LEU A 559 17.18 55.60 -4.68
N GLY A 560 17.33 54.31 -4.39
CA GLY A 560 18.61 53.74 -3.99
C GLY A 560 19.67 53.90 -5.07
N GLN A 561 19.32 53.78 -6.36
CA GLN A 561 20.26 54.10 -7.44
C GLN A 561 20.65 55.58 -7.47
N ARG A 562 19.69 56.51 -7.33
CA ARG A 562 20.01 57.95 -7.28
C ARG A 562 20.93 58.31 -6.12
N GLN A 563 20.82 57.57 -5.01
CA GLN A 563 21.67 57.71 -3.83
C GLN A 563 22.99 56.93 -3.95
N GLY A 564 23.25 56.24 -5.07
CA GLY A 564 24.47 55.46 -5.30
C GLY A 564 24.54 54.14 -4.52
N LEU A 565 23.44 53.72 -3.88
CA LEU A 565 23.35 52.47 -3.10
C LEU A 565 23.23 51.23 -3.99
N PHE A 566 22.58 51.38 -5.15
CA PHE A 566 22.40 50.33 -6.16
C PHE A 566 22.82 50.84 -7.53
N PHE A 567 23.37 50.00 -8.41
CA PHE A 567 23.81 50.41 -9.76
C PHE A 567 24.59 51.74 -9.81
N PRO A 568 25.73 51.85 -9.08
CA PRO A 568 26.49 53.10 -9.02
C PRO A 568 26.86 53.56 -10.42
N LYS A 569 26.80 54.88 -10.65
CA LYS A 569 27.18 55.48 -11.94
C LYS A 569 28.64 55.15 -12.22
N LEU A 570 28.88 54.21 -13.14
CA LEU A 570 30.23 53.83 -13.54
C LEU A 570 30.78 54.89 -14.50
N GLU A 571 32.04 55.28 -14.30
CA GLU A 571 32.78 56.06 -15.28
C GLU A 571 32.81 55.34 -16.64
N PRO A 572 32.80 56.06 -17.78
CA PRO A 572 32.70 55.45 -19.12
C PRO A 572 33.69 54.31 -19.38
N GLU A 573 34.92 54.45 -18.89
CA GLU A 573 36.00 53.46 -19.00
C GLU A 573 35.72 52.20 -18.17
N LYS A 574 35.13 52.36 -16.98
CA LYS A 574 34.72 51.25 -16.10
C LYS A 574 33.48 50.54 -16.63
N LEU A 575 32.57 51.28 -17.26
CA LEU A 575 31.40 50.71 -17.92
C LEU A 575 31.82 49.83 -19.11
N GLN A 576 32.71 50.32 -19.98
CA GLN A 576 33.23 49.53 -21.10
C GLN A 576 33.98 48.28 -20.63
N THR A 577 34.78 48.40 -19.57
CA THR A 577 35.48 47.26 -18.96
C THR A 577 34.48 46.25 -18.39
N PHE A 578 33.48 46.71 -17.63
CA PHE A 578 32.43 45.87 -17.07
C PHE A 578 31.63 45.12 -18.15
N GLU A 579 31.19 45.81 -19.20
CA GLU A 579 30.42 45.20 -20.29
C GLU A 579 31.27 44.20 -21.10
N LYS A 580 32.58 44.47 -21.24
CA LYS A 580 33.53 43.56 -21.90
C LYS A 580 33.83 42.32 -21.06
N THR A 581 33.93 42.45 -19.74
CA THR A 581 34.21 41.35 -18.81
C THR A 581 32.98 40.48 -18.53
N THR A 582 31.80 41.07 -18.42
CA THR A 582 30.56 40.34 -18.13
C THR A 582 29.83 39.86 -19.39
N HIS A 583 30.23 40.33 -20.57
CA HIS A 583 29.54 40.14 -21.85
C HIS A 583 28.05 40.58 -21.82
N ARG A 584 27.66 41.43 -20.87
CA ARG A 584 26.28 41.91 -20.70
C ARG A 584 26.27 43.43 -20.60
N LYS A 585 25.33 44.06 -21.31
CA LYS A 585 25.10 45.51 -21.23
C LYS A 585 24.49 45.89 -19.89
N MET A 586 24.88 47.04 -19.32
CA MET A 586 24.33 47.50 -18.03
C MET A 586 22.80 47.69 -18.08
N ALA A 587 22.28 48.18 -19.21
CA ALA A 587 20.85 48.30 -19.44
C ALA A 587 20.10 46.95 -19.39
N ALA A 588 20.74 45.85 -19.81
CA ALA A 588 20.14 44.53 -19.75
C ALA A 588 20.05 44.02 -18.29
N ILE A 589 21.04 44.35 -17.46
CA ILE A 589 21.04 44.02 -16.03
C ILE A 589 19.97 44.82 -15.28
N GLN A 590 19.81 46.11 -15.62
CA GLN A 590 18.74 46.95 -15.07
C GLN A 590 17.35 46.43 -15.46
N ASN A 591 17.15 46.04 -16.72
CA ASN A 591 15.90 45.41 -17.16
C ASN A 591 15.64 44.07 -16.45
N GLU A 592 16.68 43.24 -16.24
CA GLU A 592 16.56 41.99 -15.48
C GLU A 592 16.17 42.25 -14.01
N ALA A 593 16.71 43.30 -13.39
CA ALA A 593 16.32 43.69 -12.05
C ALA A 593 14.84 44.12 -11.98
N MET A 594 14.32 44.82 -12.99
CA MET A 594 12.90 45.17 -13.07
C MET A 594 12.00 43.94 -13.24
N MET A 595 12.40 42.97 -14.07
CA MET A 595 11.68 41.70 -14.19
C MET A 595 11.64 40.96 -12.86
N LYS A 596 12.76 40.92 -12.13
CA LYS A 596 12.81 40.29 -10.80
C LYS A 596 11.95 41.02 -9.78
N ILE A 597 11.91 42.36 -9.80
CA ILE A 597 10.99 43.12 -8.94
C ILE A 597 9.56 42.67 -9.18
N ALA A 598 9.10 42.68 -10.43
CA ALA A 598 7.76 42.22 -10.77
C ALA A 598 7.51 40.79 -10.27
N GLN A 599 8.44 39.87 -10.55
CA GLN A 599 8.33 38.46 -10.17
C GLN A 599 8.27 38.20 -8.66
N TYR A 600 8.98 38.99 -7.84
CA TYR A 600 9.04 38.77 -6.38
C TYR A 600 8.08 39.65 -5.58
N THR A 601 7.37 40.58 -6.22
CA THR A 601 6.46 41.51 -5.52
C THR A 601 5.01 41.37 -5.94
N SER A 602 4.76 40.68 -7.06
CA SER A 602 3.43 40.38 -7.56
C SER A 602 2.97 39.00 -7.15
N GLU A 603 1.68 38.85 -6.88
CA GLU A 603 1.02 37.54 -6.75
C GLU A 603 0.41 37.07 -8.10
N HIS A 604 0.75 37.74 -9.20
CA HIS A 604 0.38 37.39 -10.58
C HIS A 604 -1.11 37.57 -10.93
N HIS A 605 -1.76 38.56 -10.29
CA HIS A 605 -3.12 38.99 -10.65
C HIS A 605 -3.15 39.90 -11.88
N LEU A 606 -1.99 40.26 -12.43
CA LEU A 606 -1.83 40.97 -13.71
C LEU A 606 -1.06 40.12 -14.72
N GLU A 607 -1.14 40.46 -16.01
CA GLU A 607 -0.28 39.81 -17.00
C GLU A 607 1.19 40.16 -16.78
N ARG A 608 2.09 39.18 -16.90
CA ARG A 608 3.55 39.38 -16.74
C ARG A 608 4.09 40.56 -17.56
N ALA A 609 3.59 40.72 -18.79
CA ALA A 609 3.99 41.83 -19.66
C ALA A 609 3.61 43.20 -19.04
N THR A 610 2.43 43.27 -18.41
CA THR A 610 1.98 44.46 -17.69
C THR A 610 2.80 44.70 -16.42
N GLU A 611 3.03 43.68 -15.60
CA GLU A 611 3.86 43.80 -14.38
C GLU A 611 5.26 44.32 -14.69
N HIS A 612 5.90 43.76 -15.72
CA HIS A 612 7.20 44.21 -16.21
C HIS A 612 7.15 45.65 -16.73
N HIS A 613 6.07 46.03 -17.40
CA HIS A 613 5.87 47.39 -17.90
C HIS A 613 5.72 48.39 -16.74
N ILE A 614 4.95 48.05 -15.71
CA ILE A 614 4.76 48.86 -14.50
C ILE A 614 6.10 49.07 -13.79
N ALA A 615 6.87 48.01 -13.57
CA ALA A 615 8.19 48.09 -12.94
C ALA A 615 9.13 49.02 -13.71
N ASN A 616 9.27 48.80 -15.02
CA ASN A 616 10.15 49.60 -15.87
C ASN A 616 9.73 51.07 -15.96
N SER A 617 8.47 51.33 -16.34
CA SER A 617 7.96 52.68 -16.53
C SER A 617 8.10 53.51 -15.25
N PHE A 618 7.75 52.93 -14.10
CA PHE A 618 7.81 53.64 -12.83
C PHE A 618 9.25 53.86 -12.36
N TYR A 619 10.12 52.85 -12.49
CA TYR A 619 11.55 52.97 -12.20
C TYR A 619 12.20 54.14 -12.94
N PHE A 620 12.04 54.19 -14.27
CA PHE A 620 12.65 55.22 -15.08
C PHE A 620 12.02 56.60 -14.85
N SER A 621 10.71 56.68 -14.55
CA SER A 621 10.07 57.95 -14.21
C SER A 621 10.63 58.57 -12.91
N VAL A 622 11.01 57.73 -11.93
CA VAL A 622 11.60 58.17 -10.65
C VAL A 622 13.10 58.46 -10.80
N LEU A 623 13.81 57.69 -11.63
CA LEU A 623 15.23 57.85 -11.90
C LEU A 623 15.53 59.12 -12.70
N HIS A 624 14.67 59.43 -13.68
CA HIS A 624 14.76 60.58 -14.57
C HIS A 624 13.49 61.44 -14.49
N PRO A 625 13.26 62.15 -13.37
CA PRO A 625 12.14 63.07 -13.28
C PRO A 625 12.31 64.17 -14.33
N LYS A 626 11.24 64.44 -15.08
CA LYS A 626 11.18 65.54 -16.06
C LYS A 626 11.30 66.90 -15.40
#